data_AF-A0A975ERQ3-F1
#
_entry.id   AF-A0A975ERQ3-F1
#
_cell.length_a   1.000
_cell.length_b   1.000
_cell.length_c   1.000
_cell.angle_alpha   90.00
_cell.angle_beta   90.00
_cell.angle_gamma   90.00
#
_symmetry.space_group_name_H-M   'P 1'
#
loop_
_entity.id
_entity.type
_entity.pdbx_description
1 polymer ?
#
loop_
_entity_poly.entity_id
_entity_poly.type
_entity_poly.pdbx_seq_one_letter_code
_entity_poly.pdbx_strand_id
1 'polypeptide(L)'
;MIDAKGPYRVGALFVALSGLVHLLALFVSGFASGALVLVPAGIVYLGFAYGLLQGWRWLAYVVFLLMMVGSLVALSSAWTTPSVPTWIYLTIVALDWLTVLALFGALWRSRPVAA
;
A
#
# COMPACT_ATOMS: atom_id res chain seq x y z
N MET A 1 -14.98 1.36 -15.86
CA MET A 1 -14.07 2.30 -15.16
C MET A 1 -14.79 2.73 -13.89
N ILE A 2 -14.22 2.49 -12.71
CA ILE A 2 -14.80 2.98 -11.45
C ILE A 2 -14.45 4.48 -11.39
N ASP A 3 -15.45 5.35 -11.46
CA ASP A 3 -15.27 6.79 -11.23
C ASP A 3 -14.85 7.02 -9.78
N ALA A 4 -13.55 7.01 -9.54
CA ALA A 4 -13.02 7.11 -8.19
C ALA A 4 -13.35 8.48 -7.58
N LYS A 5 -13.97 8.50 -6.39
CA LYS A 5 -14.48 9.73 -5.80
C LYS A 5 -13.39 10.36 -4.93
N GLY A 6 -13.05 11.62 -5.22
CA GLY A 6 -12.17 12.42 -4.35
C GLY A 6 -10.66 12.32 -4.64
N PRO A 7 -9.84 12.94 -3.77
CA PRO A 7 -8.43 13.24 -4.06
C PRO A 7 -7.47 12.05 -3.86
N TYR A 8 -7.96 10.87 -3.45
CA TYR A 8 -7.13 9.74 -3.02
C TYR A 8 -6.76 8.76 -4.14
N ARG A 9 -7.14 9.04 -5.41
CA ARG A 9 -6.96 8.14 -6.56
C ARG A 9 -5.51 7.65 -6.72
N VAL A 10 -4.56 8.58 -6.64
CA VAL A 10 -3.13 8.26 -6.82
C VAL A 10 -2.61 7.37 -5.68
N GLY A 11 -2.97 7.68 -4.43
CA GLY A 11 -2.65 6.83 -3.29
C GLY A 11 -3.26 5.44 -3.43
N ALA A 12 -4.54 5.35 -3.83
CA ALA A 12 -5.22 4.08 -4.05
C ALA A 12 -4.53 3.20 -5.11
N LEU A 13 -4.02 3.79 -6.18
CA LEU A 13 -3.28 3.08 -7.22
C LEU A 13 -2.01 2.42 -6.64
N PHE A 14 -1.21 3.18 -5.89
CA PHE A 14 0.03 2.65 -5.30
C PHE A 14 -0.24 1.59 -4.23
N VAL A 15 -1.29 1.75 -3.41
CA VAL A 15 -1.73 0.70 -2.47
C VAL A 15 -2.16 -0.56 -3.21
N ALA A 16 -2.92 -0.42 -4.31
CA ALA A 16 -3.35 -1.56 -5.10
C ALA A 16 -2.15 -2.30 -5.71
N LEU A 17 -1.20 -1.57 -6.30
CA LEU A 17 0.04 -2.14 -6.82
C LEU A 17 0.84 -2.82 -5.71
N SER A 18 0.97 -2.21 -4.53
CA SER A 18 1.65 -2.83 -3.38
C SER A 18 0.95 -4.13 -2.97
N GLY A 19 -0.39 -4.13 -2.90
CA GLY A 19 -1.18 -5.33 -2.64
C GLY A 19 -0.98 -6.44 -3.67
N LEU A 20 -0.86 -6.10 -4.96
CA LEU A 20 -0.53 -7.08 -6.00
C LEU A 20 0.89 -7.64 -5.87
N VAL A 21 1.87 -6.81 -5.50
CA VAL A 21 3.25 -7.26 -5.25
C VAL A 21 3.33 -8.22 -4.07
N HIS A 22 2.53 -8.00 -3.02
CA HIS A 22 2.40 -8.94 -1.91
C HIS A 22 1.91 -10.32 -2.37
N LEU A 23 0.90 -10.37 -3.25
CA LEU A 23 0.40 -11.63 -3.81
C LEU A 23 1.42 -12.27 -4.76
N LEU A 24 2.12 -11.46 -5.57
CA LEU A 24 3.18 -11.91 -6.48
C LEU A 24 4.31 -12.61 -5.72
N ALA A 25 4.62 -12.16 -4.50
CA ALA A 25 5.67 -12.74 -3.66
C ALA A 25 5.51 -14.26 -3.46
N LEU A 26 4.28 -14.75 -3.34
CA LEU A 26 4.01 -16.18 -3.18
C LEU A 26 4.45 -16.98 -4.41
N PHE A 27 4.15 -16.47 -5.61
CA PHE A 27 4.50 -17.15 -6.86
C PHE A 27 5.99 -17.10 -7.13
N VAL A 28 6.61 -15.94 -6.91
CA VAL A 28 8.06 -15.74 -7.16
C VAL A 28 8.93 -16.54 -6.18
N SER A 29 8.45 -16.74 -4.94
CA SER A 29 9.14 -17.56 -3.94
C SER A 29 8.88 -19.07 -4.07
N GLY A 30 8.14 -19.52 -5.09
CA GLY A 30 7.80 -20.93 -5.26
C GLY A 30 6.92 -21.48 -4.14
N PHE A 31 5.98 -20.67 -3.64
CA PHE A 31 5.07 -21.01 -2.53
C PHE A 31 5.78 -21.27 -1.20
N ALA A 32 6.91 -20.60 -0.95
CA ALA A 32 7.61 -20.70 0.32
C ALA A 32 6.73 -20.25 1.51
N SER A 33 6.86 -20.92 2.65
CA SER A 33 6.07 -20.62 3.85
C SER A 33 6.24 -19.18 4.34
N GLY A 34 7.45 -18.62 4.22
CA GLY A 34 7.73 -17.22 4.55
C GLY A 34 6.96 -16.21 3.70
N ALA A 35 6.53 -16.57 2.48
CA ALA A 35 5.74 -15.70 1.62
C ALA A 35 4.23 -15.75 1.92
N LEU A 36 3.75 -16.81 2.60
CA LEU A 36 2.32 -16.96 2.92
C LEU A 36 1.80 -15.81 3.79
N VAL A 37 2.65 -15.21 4.63
CA VAL A 37 2.27 -14.07 5.47
C VAL A 37 1.94 -12.81 4.65
N LEU A 38 2.50 -12.69 3.43
CA LEU A 38 2.27 -11.54 2.55
C LEU A 38 0.89 -11.63 1.88
N VAL A 39 0.32 -12.82 1.72
CA VAL A 39 -0.99 -13.02 1.07
C VAL A 39 -2.12 -12.28 1.77
N PRO A 40 -2.39 -12.47 3.08
CA PRO A 40 -3.45 -11.74 3.76
C PRO A 40 -3.18 -10.23 3.77
N ALA A 41 -1.93 -9.79 3.89
CA ALA A 41 -1.56 -8.38 3.79
C ALA A 41 -1.93 -7.79 2.41
N GLY A 42 -1.64 -8.51 1.33
CA GLY A 42 -2.00 -8.12 -0.03
C GLY A 42 -3.51 -7.96 -0.22
N ILE A 43 -4.32 -8.88 0.32
CA ILE A 43 -5.78 -8.80 0.29
C ILE A 43 -6.27 -7.56 1.05
N VAL A 44 -5.73 -7.31 2.25
CA VAL A 44 -6.07 -6.13 3.05
C VAL A 44 -5.71 -4.84 2.31
N TYR A 45 -4.55 -4.78 1.67
CA TYR A 45 -4.12 -3.63 0.87
C TYR A 45 -5.06 -3.38 -0.31
N LEU A 46 -5.52 -4.42 -1.02
CA LEU A 46 -6.52 -4.26 -2.07
C LEU A 46 -7.86 -3.72 -1.52
N GLY A 47 -8.26 -4.15 -0.32
CA GLY A 47 -9.42 -3.59 0.39
C GLY A 47 -9.23 -2.10 0.74
N PHE A 48 -8.04 -1.71 1.19
CA PHE A 48 -7.70 -0.31 1.42
C PHE A 48 -7.73 0.53 0.15
N ALA A 49 -7.17 0.02 -0.95
CA ALA A 49 -7.25 0.68 -2.24
C ALA A 49 -8.70 0.92 -2.65
N TYR A 50 -9.58 -0.09 -2.50
CA TYR A 50 -11.00 0.08 -2.75
C TYR A 50 -11.62 1.20 -1.90
N GLY A 51 -11.41 1.20 -0.58
CA GLY A 51 -11.97 2.21 0.31
C GLY A 51 -11.43 3.63 0.03
N LEU A 52 -10.17 3.75 -0.40
CA LEU A 52 -9.62 5.02 -0.89
C LEU A 52 -10.30 5.50 -2.17
N LEU A 53 -10.61 4.60 -3.11
CA LEU A 53 -11.38 4.94 -4.33
C LEU A 53 -12.81 5.38 -4.02
N GLN A 54 -13.37 4.95 -2.89
CA GLN A 54 -14.67 5.44 -2.38
C GLN A 54 -14.59 6.83 -1.74
N GLY A 55 -13.38 7.39 -1.56
CA GLY A 55 -13.21 8.72 -0.99
C GLY A 55 -13.27 8.76 0.55
N TRP A 56 -13.12 7.63 1.24
CA TRP A 56 -13.24 7.56 2.70
C TRP A 56 -12.05 8.23 3.40
N ARG A 57 -12.23 9.48 3.82
CA ARG A 57 -11.16 10.29 4.44
C ARG A 57 -10.57 9.69 5.71
N TRP A 58 -11.38 9.09 6.58
CA TRP A 58 -10.88 8.44 7.81
C TRP A 58 -9.95 7.27 7.47
N LEU A 59 -10.30 6.50 6.44
CA LEU A 59 -9.48 5.38 5.97
C LEU A 59 -8.17 5.89 5.38
N ALA A 60 -8.17 7.04 4.69
CA ALA A 60 -6.94 7.64 4.19
C ALA A 60 -5.93 7.96 5.30
N TYR A 61 -6.38 8.39 6.49
CA TYR A 61 -5.48 8.54 7.65
C TYR A 61 -4.93 7.20 8.15
N VAL A 62 -5.80 6.18 8.23
CA VAL A 62 -5.39 4.83 8.64
C VAL A 62 -4.35 4.26 7.67
N VAL A 63 -4.64 4.33 6.37
CA VAL A 63 -3.73 3.86 5.32
C VAL A 63 -2.42 4.63 5.35
N PHE A 64 -2.45 5.96 5.51
CA PHE A 64 -1.25 6.77 5.62
C PHE A 64 -0.30 6.26 6.72
N LEU A 65 -0.82 6.00 7.93
CA LEU A 65 -0.02 5.46 9.04
C LEU A 65 0.42 4.02 8.79
N LEU A 66 -0.48 3.17 8.26
CA LEU A 66 -0.18 1.78 7.98
C LEU A 66 0.90 1.60 6.92
N MET A 67 0.95 2.44 5.88
CA MET A 67 2.01 2.37 4.87
C MET A 67 3.37 2.74 5.45
N MET A 68 3.44 3.69 6.40
CA MET A 68 4.70 4.00 7.09
C MET A 68 5.18 2.79 7.91
N VAL A 69 4.30 2.19 8.73
CA VAL A 69 4.64 1.01 9.55
C VAL A 69 4.96 -0.20 8.66
N GLY A 70 4.14 -0.44 7.64
CA GLY A 70 4.29 -1.51 6.66
C GLY A 70 5.64 -1.43 5.94
N SER A 71 6.07 -0.23 5.55
CA SER A 71 7.38 -0.03 4.92
C SER A 71 8.55 -0.40 5.85
N LEU A 72 8.46 -0.13 7.15
CA LEU A 72 9.49 -0.51 8.12
C LEU A 72 9.55 -2.03 8.30
N VAL A 73 8.38 -2.67 8.39
CA VAL A 73 8.27 -4.13 8.47
C VAL A 73 8.80 -4.79 7.20
N ALA A 74 8.45 -4.27 6.02
CA ALA A 74 8.93 -4.76 4.73
C ALA A 74 10.45 -4.61 4.61
N LEU A 75 11.00 -3.45 4.99
CA LEU A 75 12.45 -3.21 4.97
C LEU A 75 13.22 -4.15 5.91
N SER A 76 12.69 -4.40 7.11
CA SER A 76 13.26 -5.38 8.04
C SER A 76 13.14 -6.82 7.50
N SER A 77 11.99 -7.16 6.93
CA SER A 77 11.72 -8.49 6.35
C SER A 77 12.65 -8.80 5.19
N ALA A 78 13.04 -7.77 4.45
CA ALA A 78 13.89 -7.88 3.29
C ALA A 78 15.17 -8.67 3.59
N TRP A 79 15.83 -8.42 4.74
CA TRP A 79 17.09 -9.06 5.13
C TRP A 79 16.92 -10.23 6.10
N THR A 80 15.70 -10.48 6.58
CA THR A 80 15.41 -11.52 7.57
C THR A 80 14.60 -12.70 7.01
N THR A 81 14.03 -12.56 5.82
CA THR A 81 13.23 -13.59 5.14
C THR A 81 13.88 -14.02 3.83
N PRO A 82 14.92 -14.88 3.86
CA PRO A 82 15.72 -15.23 2.68
C PRO A 82 14.93 -16.02 1.62
N SER A 83 13.78 -16.59 1.98
CA SER A 83 12.90 -17.33 1.06
C SER A 83 12.13 -16.43 0.08
N VAL A 84 12.06 -15.12 0.32
CA VAL A 84 11.40 -14.16 -0.56
C VAL A 84 12.47 -13.22 -1.11
N PRO A 85 12.54 -13.01 -2.44
CA PRO A 85 13.57 -12.13 -3.00
C PRO A 85 13.51 -10.71 -2.43
N THR A 86 14.67 -10.20 -2.01
CA THR A 86 14.89 -8.83 -1.53
C THR A 86 14.15 -7.76 -2.32
N TRP A 87 14.15 -7.86 -3.66
CA TRP A 87 13.56 -6.84 -4.52
C TRP A 87 12.03 -6.73 -4.35
N ILE A 88 11.33 -7.79 -3.94
CA ILE A 88 9.89 -7.77 -3.64
C ILE A 88 9.64 -6.81 -2.47
N TYR A 89 10.37 -6.98 -1.37
CA TYR A 89 10.23 -6.11 -0.20
C TYR A 89 10.61 -4.67 -0.50
N LEU A 90 11.70 -4.44 -1.25
CA LEU A 90 12.08 -3.09 -1.66
C LEU A 90 11.04 -2.43 -2.57
N THR A 91 10.36 -3.21 -3.42
CA THR A 91 9.26 -2.72 -4.26
C THR A 91 8.06 -2.33 -3.39
N ILE A 92 7.71 -3.15 -2.39
CA ILE A 92 6.66 -2.83 -1.41
C ILE A 92 7.00 -1.53 -0.69
N VAL A 93 8.23 -1.39 -0.17
CA VAL A 93 8.71 -0.16 0.50
C VAL A 93 8.54 1.06 -0.40
N ALA A 94 8.95 0.98 -1.66
CA ALA A 94 8.82 2.09 -2.60
C ALA A 94 7.35 2.48 -2.84
N LEU A 95 6.47 1.51 -3.05
CA LEU A 95 5.04 1.75 -3.28
C LEU A 95 4.32 2.30 -2.04
N ASP A 96 4.70 1.82 -0.86
CA ASP A 96 4.18 2.32 0.41
C ASP A 96 4.57 3.80 0.60
N TRP A 97 5.83 4.18 0.34
CA TRP A 97 6.26 5.58 0.40
C TRP A 97 5.61 6.47 -0.66
N LEU A 98 5.42 5.97 -1.88
CA LEU A 98 4.66 6.70 -2.92
C LEU A 98 3.20 6.93 -2.48
N THR A 99 2.59 5.95 -1.81
CA THR A 99 1.27 6.12 -1.20
C THR A 99 1.29 7.19 -0.11
N VAL A 100 2.26 7.15 0.82
CA VAL A 100 2.41 8.13 1.91
C VAL A 100 2.50 9.55 1.34
N LEU A 101 3.34 9.77 0.34
CA LEU A 101 3.50 11.08 -0.30
C LEU A 101 2.21 11.56 -0.98
N ALA A 102 1.53 10.67 -1.71
CA ALA A 102 0.27 10.99 -2.38
C ALA A 102 -0.85 11.33 -1.38
N LEU A 103 -0.98 10.54 -0.30
CA LEU A 103 -1.98 10.76 0.73
C LEU A 103 -1.67 11.99 1.59
N PHE A 104 -0.40 12.29 1.86
CA PHE A 104 0.00 13.50 2.57
C PHE A 104 -0.51 14.76 1.83
N GLY A 105 -0.23 14.84 0.53
CA GLY A 105 -0.73 15.95 -0.30
C GLY A 105 -2.27 16.01 -0.32
N ALA A 106 -2.94 14.87 -0.45
CA ALA A 106 -4.40 14.82 -0.52
C ALA A 106 -5.11 15.12 0.83
N LEU A 107 -4.50 14.76 1.95
CA LEU A 107 -5.08 14.94 3.29
C LEU A 107 -4.87 16.36 3.82
N TRP A 108 -3.72 16.97 3.57
CA TRP A 108 -3.33 18.26 4.13
C TRP A 108 -3.42 19.45 3.17
N ARG A 109 -3.78 19.26 1.89
CA ARG A 109 -4.10 20.40 1.01
C ARG A 109 -5.34 21.13 1.53
N SER A 110 -5.20 22.42 1.87
CA SER A 110 -6.28 23.28 2.31
C SER A 110 -7.43 23.28 1.29
N ARG A 111 -8.67 23.14 1.77
CA ARG A 111 -9.83 23.43 0.94
C ARG A 111 -9.85 24.94 0.69
N PRO A 112 -10.12 25.42 -0.54
CA PRO A 112 -10.37 26.84 -0.76
C PRO A 112 -11.47 27.27 0.22
N VAL A 113 -11.20 28.30 1.02
CA VAL A 113 -12.26 28.96 1.78
C VAL A 113 -13.20 29.53 0.73
N ALA A 114 -14.44 29.03 0.66
CA ALA A 114 -15.46 29.63 -0.18
C ALA A 114 -15.65 31.08 0.29
N ALA A 115 -15.38 32.04 -0.58
CA ALA A 115 -15.62 33.46 -0.36
C ALA A 115 -17.11 33.77 -0.46
#